data_AF-M0ANE8-F1
#
_entry.id   AF-M0ANE8-F1
#
_cell.length_a   1.000
_cell.length_b   1.000
_cell.length_c   1.000
_cell.angle_alpha   90.00
_cell.angle_beta   90.00
_cell.angle_gamma   90.00
#
_symmetry.space_group_name_H-M   'P 1'
#
loop_
_entity.id
_entity.type
_entity.pdbx_description
1 polymer ?
#
loop_
_entity_poly.entity_id
_entity_poly.type
_entity_poly.pdbx_seq_one_letter_code
_entity_poly.pdbx_strand_id
1 'polypeptide(L)' 'MAEGAVVGIPDERRNEVPKAFVVPTPDAEPGVDVTEDGIREFFLDNVAAYKHPRKVEFIDGLPRTTSGKIQKYKL' A
#
# COMPACT_ATOMS: atom_id res chain seq x y z
N MET A 1 6.50 3.01 -13.74
CA MET A 1 5.13 3.52 -13.49
C MET A 1 4.84 3.30 -12.02
N ALA A 2 4.22 4.26 -11.33
CA ALA A 2 3.87 4.08 -9.92
C ALA A 2 2.69 3.10 -9.80
N GLU A 3 2.72 2.24 -8.80
CA GLU A 3 1.64 1.29 -8.54
C GLU A 3 1.34 1.18 -7.05
N GLY A 4 0.15 0.69 -6.71
CA GLY A 4 -0.19 0.41 -5.33
C GLY A 4 -1.31 -0.59 -5.18
N ALA A 5 -1.29 -1.32 -4.06
CA ALA A 5 -2.36 -2.23 -3.67
C ALA A 5 -2.63 -2.10 -2.17
N VAL A 6 -3.91 -2.04 -1.80
CA VAL A 6 -4.32 -2.14 -0.39
C VAL A 6 -4.94 -3.51 -0.17
N VAL A 7 -4.39 -4.24 0.80
CA VAL A 7 -4.88 -5.56 1.21
C VAL A 7 -5.06 -5.59 2.72
N GLY A 8 -6.02 -6.39 3.18
CA GLY A 8 -6.16 -6.70 4.60
C GLY A 8 -5.06 -7.66 5.03
N ILE A 9 -4.35 -7.32 6.10
CA ILE A 9 -3.37 -8.21 6.72
C ILE A 9 -3.85 -8.61 8.12
N PRO A 10 -3.51 -9.82 8.60
CA PRO A 10 -3.83 -10.24 9.95
C PRO A 10 -3.29 -9.25 11.00
N ASP A 11 -4.14 -8.91 11.98
CA ASP A 11 -3.79 -8.04 13.10
C ASP A 11 -4.32 -8.63 14.40
N GLU A 12 -3.46 -8.77 15.40
CA GLU A 12 -3.79 -9.43 16.66
C GLU A 12 -4.92 -8.73 17.44
N ARG A 13 -5.12 -7.42 17.22
CA ARG A 13 -6.13 -6.64 17.95
C ARG A 13 -7.42 -6.48 17.17
N ARG A 14 -7.35 -6.45 15.84
CA ARG A 14 -8.48 -6.11 14.96
C ARG A 14 -8.88 -7.22 13.99
N ASN A 15 -8.29 -8.40 14.13
CA ASN A 15 -8.39 -9.54 13.22
C ASN A 15 -7.75 -9.25 11.85
N GLU A 16 -8.13 -8.17 11.19
CA GLU A 16 -7.56 -7.69 9.93
C GLU A 16 -7.43 -6.15 9.93
N VAL A 17 -6.34 -5.63 9.38
CA VAL A 17 -6.16 -4.19 9.13
C VAL A 17 -5.74 -3.94 7.68
N PRO A 18 -6.18 -2.83 7.05
CA PRO A 18 -5.70 -2.46 5.73
C PRO A 18 -4.20 -2.10 5.80
N LYS A 19 -3.40 -2.67 4.91
CA LYS A 19 -2.01 -2.28 4.64
C LYS A 19 -1.87 -1.89 3.18
N ALA A 20 -1.20 -0.77 2.93
CA ALA A 20 -0.89 -0.31 1.59
C ALA A 20 0.51 -0.78 1.20
N PHE A 21 0.61 -1.36 0.01
CA PHE A 21 1.86 -1.68 -0.67
C PHE A 21 2.04 -0.72 -1.83
N VAL A 22 3.19 -0.08 -1.91
CA VAL A 22 3.43 1.03 -2.83
C VAL A 22 4.70 0.75 -3.61
N VAL A 23 4.60 0.84 -4.93
CA VAL A 23 5.74 0.78 -5.84
C VAL A 23 5.98 2.22 -6.33
N PRO A 24 7.02 2.90 -5.85
CA PRO A 24 7.32 4.25 -6.30
C PRO A 24 7.76 4.25 -7.78
N THR A 25 7.73 5.43 -8.41
CA THR A 25 8.39 5.60 -9.71
C THR A 25 9.90 5.47 -9.56
N PRO A 26 10.63 5.06 -10.62
CA PRO A 26 12.09 4.94 -10.56
C PRO A 26 12.80 6.23 -10.11
N ASP A 27 12.19 7.39 -10.37
CA ASP A 27 12.73 8.71 -10.06
C ASP A 27 12.30 9.24 -8.69
N ALA A 28 11.55 8.47 -7.89
CA ALA A 28 11.04 8.90 -6.59
C ALA A 28 11.68 8.06 -5.46
N GLU A 29 12.26 8.74 -4.47
CA GLU A 29 12.88 8.10 -3.32
C GLU A 29 11.85 7.92 -2.18
N PRO A 30 11.58 6.66 -1.76
CA PRO A 30 10.70 6.42 -0.62
C PRO A 30 11.33 6.95 0.68
N GLY A 31 10.54 7.68 1.46
CA GLY A 31 10.97 8.39 2.66
C GLY A 31 11.38 9.84 2.43
N VAL A 32 11.58 10.26 1.17
CA VAL A 32 11.89 11.66 0.81
C VAL A 32 10.81 12.22 -0.10
N ASP A 33 10.64 11.66 -1.29
CA ASP A 33 9.63 12.11 -2.26
C ASP A 33 8.25 11.50 -1.98
N VAL A 34 8.24 10.25 -1.48
CA VAL A 34 7.02 9.54 -1.11
C VAL A 34 7.15 8.98 0.29
N THR A 35 6.40 9.53 1.25
CA THR A 35 6.47 9.15 2.66
C THR A 35 5.24 8.38 3.11
N GLU A 36 5.37 7.58 4.17
CA GLU A 36 4.22 6.89 4.76
C GLU A 36 3.16 7.88 5.25
N ASP A 37 3.56 8.98 5.88
CA ASP A 37 2.66 10.01 6.36
C ASP A 37 1.97 10.75 5.21
N GLY A 38 2.70 11.10 4.15
CA GLY A 38 2.08 11.72 2.96
C GLY A 38 1.04 10.81 2.31
N ILE A 39 1.28 9.50 2.30
CA ILE A 39 0.27 8.53 1.85
C ILE A 39 -0.92 8.49 2.81
N ARG A 40 -0.70 8.47 4.12
CA ARG A 40 -1.80 8.50 5.11
C ARG A 40 -2.64 9.78 4.99
N GLU A 41 -2.02 10.94 4.83
CA GLU A 41 -2.69 12.23 4.60
C GLU A 41 -3.54 12.18 3.34
N PHE A 42 -3.02 11.63 2.24
CA PHE A 42 -3.81 11.42 1.03
C PHE A 42 -5.08 10.58 1.32
N PHE A 43 -4.98 9.50 2.09
CA PHE A 43 -6.15 8.71 2.46
C PHE A 43 -7.12 9.45 3.38
N LEU A 44 -6.62 10.29 4.29
CA LEU A 44 -7.44 11.13 5.18
C LEU A 44 -8.34 12.09 4.40
N ASP A 45 -7.80 12.72 3.35
CA ASP A 45 -8.54 13.68 2.54
C ASP A 45 -9.48 13.03 1.53
N ASN A 46 -9.17 11.81 1.08
CA ASN A 46 -9.86 11.20 -0.06
C ASN A 46 -10.80 10.04 0.31
N VAL A 47 -10.68 9.47 1.52
CA VAL A 47 -11.35 8.21 1.87
C VAL A 47 -11.82 8.20 3.32
N ALA A 48 -12.90 7.47 3.61
CA ALA A 48 -13.38 7.26 4.98
C ALA A 48 -12.35 6.57 5.89
N ALA A 49 -12.32 6.97 7.17
CA ALA A 49 -11.32 6.57 8.17
C ALA A 49 -11.08 5.07 8.32
N TYR A 50 -12.09 4.24 8.11
CA TYR A 50 -11.96 2.78 8.25
C TYR A 50 -11.20 2.13 7.08
N LYS A 51 -11.05 2.83 5.95
CA LYS A 51 -10.29 2.36 4.77
C LYS A 51 -8.83 2.80 4.80
N HIS A 52 -8.44 3.60 5.79
CA HIS A 52 -7.08 4.11 5.88
C HIS A 52 -6.10 2.97 6.17
N PRO A 53 -5.02 2.86 5.39
CA PRO A 53 -3.98 1.89 5.67
C PRO A 53 -3.32 2.17 7.01
N ARG A 54 -3.25 1.16 7.87
CA ARG A 54 -2.56 1.23 9.16
C ARG A 54 -1.05 1.16 9.01
N LYS A 55 -0.59 0.45 7.97
CA LYS A 55 0.81 0.33 7.59
C LYS A 55 0.96 0.64 6.10
N VAL A 56 2.07 1.26 5.75
CA VAL A 56 2.48 1.46 4.36
C VAL A 56 3.80 0.71 4.18
N GLU A 57 3.97 0.00 3.09
CA GLU A 57 5.21 -0.69 2.77
C GLU A 57 5.60 -0.40 1.33
N PHE A 58 6.84 0.04 1.15
CA PHE A 58 7.41 0.27 -0.16
C PHE A 58 8.05 -1.02 -0.66
N ILE A 59 7.66 -1.44 -1.87
CA ILE A 59 8.14 -2.68 -2.50
C ILE A 59 8.58 -2.38 -3.93
N ASP A 60 9.48 -3.21 -4.47
CA ASP A 60 10.01 -3.02 -5.83
C ASP A 60 8.99 -3.35 -6.92
N GLY A 61 7.95 -4.13 -6.59
CA GLY A 61 6.92 -4.52 -7.55
C GLY A 61 5.82 -5.36 -6.92
N LEU A 62 4.60 -5.23 -7.43
CA LEU A 62 3.48 -6.05 -6.98
C LEU A 62 3.59 -7.47 -7.54
N PRO A 63 3.34 -8.52 -6.74
CA PRO A 63 3.35 -9.90 -7.22
C PRO A 63 2.21 -10.09 -8.20
N ARG A 64 2.52 -10.52 -9.42
CA ARG A 64 1.54 -10.70 -10.51
C ARG A 64 1.53 -12.13 -11.04
N THR A 65 0.38 -12.58 -11.54
CA THR A 65 0.29 -13.84 -12.30
C THR A 65 0.87 -13.66 -13.70
N THR A 66 1.08 -14.75 -14.43
CA THR A 66 1.48 -14.70 -15.86
C THR A 66 0.49 -13.90 -16.73
N SER A 67 -0.78 -13.79 -16.30
CA SER A 67 -1.81 -12.95 -16.94
C SER A 67 -1.79 -11.48 -16.48
N GLY A 68 -0.86 -11.08 -15.62
CA GLY A 68 -0.73 -9.71 -15.11
C GLY A 68 -1.63 -9.33 -13.92
N LYS A 69 -2.43 -10.26 -13.39
CA LYS A 69 -3.31 -9.99 -12.23
C LYS A 69 -2.50 -9.96 -10.94
N ILE A 70 -2.78 -8.99 -10.06
CA ILE A 70 -2.14 -8.90 -8.74
C ILE A 70 -2.54 -10.12 -7.88
N GLN A 71 -1.54 -10.77 -7.31
CA GLN A 71 -1.67 -11.92 -6.42
C GLN A 71 -1.76 -11.43 -4.97
N LYS A 72 -2.94 -10.95 -4.57
CA LYS A 72 -3.16 -10.36 -3.23
C LYS A 72 -2.79 -11.28 -2.06
N TYR A 73 -2.81 -12.60 -2.24
CA TYR A 73 -2.44 -13.58 -1.22
C TYR A 73 -0.92 -13.68 -0.97
N LYS A 74 -0.10 -13.06 -1.83
CA LYS A 74 1.36 -12.95 -1.68
C LYS A 74 1.78 -11.60 -1.08
N LEU A 75 0.81 -10.76 -0.74
CA LEU A 75 0.97 -9.46 -0.09
C LEU A 75 0.53 -9.59 1.37
#